data_AF-A0A382F2P1-F1
#
_entry.id   AF-A0A382F2P1-F1
#
_cell.length_a   1.000
_cell.length_b   1.000
_cell.length_c   1.000
_cell.angle_alpha   90.00
_cell.angle_beta   90.00
_cell.angle_gamma   90.00
#
_symmetry.space_group_name_H-M   'P 1'
#
loop_
_entity.id
_entity.type
_entity.pdbx_description
1 polymer ?
#
loop_
_entity_poly.entity_id
_entity_poly.type
_entity_poly.pdbx_seq_one_letter_code
_entity_poly.pdbx_strand_id
1 'polypeptide(L)'
;MELIRNSVQHINNIKVSQFTGLVVDHARATGSTAIIRGLRHVSDFEFEFQMAMMNFHLNPEITSLFMMPDEKFIHLNSTVVKDVAKNGGDVTAFVPQCVREALFAKYSS
;
A
#
# COMPACT_ATOMS: atom_id res chain seq x y z
N MET A 1 -5.12 -9.24 5.58
CA MET A 1 -4.33 -8.85 6.76
C MET A 1 -3.09 -9.71 6.93
N GLU A 2 -3.22 -11.04 6.88
CA GLU A 2 -2.10 -11.96 7.09
C GLU A 2 -0.91 -11.75 6.13
N LEU A 3 -1.18 -11.61 4.84
CA LEU A 3 -0.13 -11.35 3.84
C LEU A 3 0.69 -10.09 4.15
N ILE A 4 0.05 -9.04 4.69
CA ILE A 4 0.75 -7.80 5.06
C ILE A 4 1.64 -8.06 6.26
N ARG A 5 1.12 -8.71 7.31
CA ARG A 5 1.90 -9.05 8.53
C ARG A 5 3.14 -9.86 8.17
N ASN A 6 2.99 -10.91 7.38
CA ASN A 6 4.10 -11.79 7.02
C ASN A 6 5.11 -11.11 6.09
N SER A 7 4.66 -10.17 5.24
CA SER A 7 5.55 -9.39 4.37
C SER A 7 6.46 -8.43 5.14
N VAL A 8 6.02 -7.93 6.29
CA VAL A 8 6.73 -6.89 7.06
C VAL A 8 7.31 -7.40 8.39
N GLN A 9 7.19 -8.69 8.68
CA GLN A 9 7.59 -9.29 9.98
C GLN A 9 9.06 -9.07 10.36
N HIS A 10 9.93 -8.83 9.37
CA HIS A 10 11.36 -8.60 9.56
C HIS A 10 11.67 -7.15 9.99
N ILE A 11 10.67 -6.27 10.06
CA ILE A 11 10.81 -4.85 10.39
C ILE A 11 10.11 -4.58 11.74
N ASN A 12 10.91 -4.40 12.79
CA ASN A 12 10.44 -4.38 14.18
C ASN A 12 9.52 -3.20 14.56
N ASN A 13 9.55 -2.09 13.81
CA ASN A 13 8.78 -0.88 14.11
C ASN A 13 7.48 -0.76 13.29
N ILE A 14 7.08 -1.80 12.55
CA ILE A 14 5.83 -1.81 11.78
C ILE A 14 4.71 -2.47 12.58
N LYS A 15 3.56 -1.80 12.68
CA LYS A 15 2.31 -2.35 13.21
C LYS A 15 1.28 -2.45 12.10
N VAL A 16 0.60 -3.58 12.03
CA VAL A 16 -0.46 -3.84 11.03
C VAL A 16 -1.82 -3.82 11.73
N SER A 17 -2.66 -2.87 11.33
CA SER A 17 -4.01 -2.67 11.87
C SER A 17 -5.04 -2.57 10.75
N GLN A 18 -6.30 -2.85 11.07
CA GLN A 18 -7.46 -2.57 10.23
C GLN A 18 -8.31 -1.52 10.93
N PHE A 19 -8.98 -0.67 10.16
CA PHE A 19 -9.89 0.34 10.68
C PHE A 19 -11.11 0.48 9.77
N THR A 20 -12.13 1.15 10.30
CA THR A 20 -13.34 1.56 9.57
C THR A 20 -13.58 3.03 9.86
N GLY A 21 -14.11 3.77 8.88
CA GLY A 21 -14.30 5.22 9.01
C GLY A 21 -13.14 6.02 8.42
N LEU A 22 -12.91 7.23 8.93
CA LEU A 22 -11.95 8.18 8.38
C LEU A 22 -10.51 7.82 8.75
N VAL A 23 -9.61 7.89 7.78
CA VAL A 23 -8.17 7.61 7.98
C VAL A 23 -7.52 8.58 8.97
N VAL A 24 -7.97 9.84 9.00
CA VAL A 24 -7.45 10.87 9.91
C VAL A 24 -7.83 10.60 11.37
N ASP A 25 -9.00 10.00 11.62
CA ASP A 25 -9.42 9.61 12.96
C ASP A 25 -8.63 8.39 13.44
N HIS A 26 -8.39 7.43 12.56
CA HIS A 26 -7.51 6.29 12.85
C HIS A 26 -6.07 6.74 13.11
N ALA A 27 -5.55 7.68 12.31
CA ALA A 27 -4.23 8.26 12.50
C ALA A 27 -4.12 8.94 13.88
N ARG A 28 -5.11 9.75 14.25
CA ARG A 28 -5.19 10.38 15.58
C ARG A 28 -5.23 9.34 16.70
N ALA A 29 -6.11 8.34 16.60
CA ALA A 29 -6.30 7.31 17.61
C ALA A 29 -5.05 6.45 17.84
N THR A 30 -4.19 6.32 16.83
CA THR A 30 -2.92 5.58 16.90
C THR A 30 -1.72 6.45 17.25
N GLY A 31 -1.91 7.75 17.46
CA GLY A 31 -0.82 8.70 17.71
C GLY A 31 0.09 8.94 16.49
N SER A 32 -0.43 8.71 15.28
CA SER A 32 0.29 8.98 14.04
C SER A 32 0.31 10.48 13.76
N THR A 33 1.43 11.00 13.25
CA THR A 33 1.58 12.42 12.88
C THR A 33 1.51 12.65 11.37
N ALA A 34 1.64 11.58 10.58
CA ALA A 34 1.63 11.67 9.13
C ALA A 34 1.02 10.44 8.45
N ILE A 35 0.51 10.64 7.24
CA ILE A 35 0.06 9.60 6.31
C ILE A 35 1.05 9.57 5.15
N ILE A 36 1.71 8.44 4.92
CA ILE A 36 2.65 8.27 3.80
C ILE A 36 1.91 7.64 2.61
N ARG A 37 2.07 8.24 1.43
CA ARG A 37 1.48 7.79 0.15
C ARG A 37 2.54 7.71 -0.94
N GLY A 38 2.41 6.71 -1.80
CA GLY A 38 3.28 6.53 -2.96
C GLY A 38 2.73 7.24 -4.19
N LEU A 39 3.59 7.92 -4.97
CA LEU A 39 3.23 8.53 -6.26
C LEU A 39 4.04 7.87 -7.38
N ARG A 40 3.39 7.26 -8.37
CA ARG A 40 4.07 6.65 -9.53
C ARG A 40 3.98 7.51 -10.78
N HIS A 41 2.79 8.05 -11.04
CA HIS A 41 2.53 8.87 -12.22
C HIS A 41 1.77 10.14 -11.87
N VAL A 42 1.77 11.11 -12.78
CA VAL A 42 1.04 12.39 -12.64
C VAL A 42 -0.45 12.15 -12.36
N SER A 43 -1.05 11.09 -12.89
CA SER A 43 -2.45 10.74 -12.64
C SER A 43 -2.71 10.30 -11.18
N ASP A 44 -1.75 9.66 -10.51
CA ASP A 44 -1.89 9.33 -9.09
C ASP A 44 -1.88 10.61 -8.25
N PHE A 45 -1.13 11.63 -8.68
CA PHE A 45 -0.97 12.88 -7.94
C PHE A 45 -2.28 13.64 -7.75
N GLU A 46 -3.12 13.79 -8.79
CA GLU A 46 -4.35 14.57 -8.66
C GLU A 46 -5.31 13.99 -7.61
N PHE A 47 -5.53 12.67 -7.67
CA PHE A 47 -6.36 11.97 -6.69
C PHE A 47 -5.77 12.04 -5.27
N GLU A 48 -4.48 11.75 -5.14
CA GLU A 48 -3.78 11.75 -3.85
C GLU A 48 -3.71 13.16 -3.24
N PHE A 49 -3.52 14.19 -4.07
CA PHE A 49 -3.51 15.59 -3.65
C PHE A 49 -4.88 16.03 -3.14
N GLN A 50 -5.95 15.70 -3.85
CA GLN A 50 -7.31 15.96 -3.39
C GLN A 50 -7.56 15.29 -2.02
N MET A 51 -7.08 14.06 -1.85
CA MET A 51 -7.24 13.34 -0.59
C MET A 51 -6.42 13.93 0.55
N ALA A 52 -5.19 14.37 0.29
CA ALA A 52 -4.39 15.08 1.28
C ALA A 52 -5.05 16.38 1.73
N MET A 53 -5.61 17.17 0.79
CA MET A 53 -6.32 18.40 1.11
C MET A 53 -7.56 18.14 1.98
N MET A 54 -8.34 17.10 1.66
CA MET A 54 -9.50 16.72 2.48
C MET A 54 -9.08 16.25 3.88
N ASN A 55 -8.05 15.41 3.98
CA ASN A 55 -7.53 14.95 5.26
C ASN A 55 -7.01 16.12 6.12
N PHE A 56 -6.29 17.06 5.51
CA PHE A 56 -5.80 18.25 6.20
C PHE A 56 -6.95 19.14 6.69
N HIS A 57 -8.02 19.30 5.89
CA HIS A 57 -9.21 20.03 6.31
C HIS A 57 -9.92 19.38 7.51
N LEU A 58 -9.99 18.03 7.53
CA LEU A 58 -10.60 17.29 8.63
C LEU A 58 -9.73 17.25 9.89
N ASN A 59 -8.41 17.20 9.74
CA ASN A 59 -7.47 17.24 10.85
C ASN A 59 -6.12 17.84 10.42
N PRO A 60 -5.84 19.12 10.72
CA PRO A 60 -4.61 19.78 10.30
C PRO A 60 -3.36 19.30 11.03
N GLU A 61 -3.49 18.54 12.13
CA GLU A 61 -2.36 17.93 12.84
C GLU A 61 -1.77 16.71 12.12
N ILE A 62 -2.48 16.17 11.12
CA ILE A 62 -2.04 15.00 10.36
C ILE A 62 -1.52 15.44 8.98
N THR A 63 -0.21 15.29 8.77
CA THR A 63 0.43 15.70 7.52
C THR A 63 0.43 14.56 6.49
N SER A 64 0.09 14.83 5.23
CA SER A 64 0.29 13.85 4.15
C SER A 64 1.69 14.00 3.55
N LEU A 65 2.44 12.90 3.47
CA LEU A 65 3.77 12.83 2.88
C LEU A 65 3.75 11.95 1.63
N PHE A 66 4.30 12.48 0.54
CA PHE A 66 4.35 11.78 -0.73
C PHE A 66 5.77 11.32 -1.03
N MET A 67 5.92 10.05 -1.44
CA MET A 67 7.19 9.46 -1.81
C MET A 67 7.07 8.79 -3.18
N MET A 68 8.12 8.92 -4.00
CA MET A 68 8.22 8.14 -5.24
C MET A 68 8.83 6.78 -4.92
N PRO A 69 8.29 5.68 -5.49
CA PRO A 69 8.94 4.38 -5.37
C PRO A 69 10.24 4.35 -6.19
N ASP A 70 11.06 3.33 -5.93
CA ASP A 70 12.19 2.96 -6.79
C ASP A 70 11.68 2.71 -8.23
N GLU A 71 12.45 3.16 -9.22
CA GLU A 71 12.14 3.05 -10.66
C GLU A 71 11.70 1.64 -11.06
N LYS A 72 12.35 0.61 -10.51
CA LYS A 72 12.03 -0.78 -10.83
C LYS A 72 10.62 -1.21 -10.39
N PHE A 73 9.93 -0.43 -9.57
CA PHE A 73 8.59 -0.70 -9.07
C PHE A 73 7.51 0.27 -9.59
N ILE A 74 7.88 1.27 -10.39
CA ILE A 74 6.96 2.33 -10.84
C ILE A 74 5.77 1.78 -11.66
N HIS A 75 6.01 0.72 -12.43
CA HIS A 75 5.03 0.09 -13.32
C HIS A 75 4.13 -0.92 -12.60
N LEU A 76 4.37 -1.19 -11.31
CA LEU A 76 3.65 -2.21 -10.58
C LEU A 76 2.35 -1.68 -9.97
N ASN A 77 1.30 -2.50 -10.08
CA ASN A 77 0.10 -2.38 -9.28
C ASN A 77 -0.48 -3.78 -9.04
N SER A 78 -1.32 -3.93 -8.00
CA SER A 78 -1.87 -5.25 -7.65
C SER A 78 -2.71 -5.86 -8.78
N THR A 79 -3.31 -5.06 -9.66
CA THR A 79 -4.09 -5.56 -10.81
C THR A 79 -3.19 -6.26 -11.81
N VAL A 80 -2.08 -5.62 -12.21
CA VAL A 80 -1.09 -6.18 -13.15
C VAL A 80 -0.46 -7.44 -12.56
N VAL A 81 -0.02 -7.40 -11.29
CA VAL A 81 0.57 -8.58 -10.63
C VAL A 81 -0.40 -9.76 -10.58
N LYS A 82 -1.67 -9.52 -10.26
CA LYS A 82 -2.70 -10.56 -10.26
C LYS A 82 -2.97 -11.10 -11.66
N ASP A 83 -2.96 -10.25 -12.69
CA ASP A 83 -3.19 -10.66 -14.06
C ASP A 83 -2.06 -11.54 -14.61
N VAL A 84 -0.80 -11.15 -14.38
CA VAL A 84 0.38 -11.96 -14.73
C VAL A 84 0.32 -13.33 -14.03
N ALA A 85 0.08 -13.35 -12.72
CA ALA A 85 -0.02 -14.59 -11.95
C ALA A 85 -1.17 -15.48 -12.44
N LYS A 86 -2.33 -14.90 -12.77
CA LYS A 86 -3.49 -15.63 -13.30
C LYS A 86 -3.21 -16.30 -14.65
N ASN A 87 -2.36 -15.68 -15.47
CA ASN A 87 -1.97 -16.21 -16.79
C ASN A 87 -0.68 -17.05 -16.74
N GLY A 88 -0.25 -17.49 -15.55
CA GLY A 88 0.91 -18.38 -15.38
C GLY A 88 2.27 -17.69 -15.48
N GLY A 89 2.33 -16.36 -15.48
CA GLY A 89 3.59 -15.61 -15.45
C GLY A 89 4.24 -15.59 -14.07
N ASP A 90 5.57 -15.46 -14.04
CA ASP A 90 6.33 -15.35 -12.80
C ASP A 90 6.31 -13.92 -12.23
N VAL A 91 5.95 -13.80 -10.95
CA VAL A 91 5.90 -12.54 -10.21
C VAL A 91 6.87 -12.51 -9.03
N THR A 92 7.77 -13.49 -8.91
CA THR A 92 8.69 -13.67 -7.77
C THR A 92 9.54 -12.43 -7.50
N ALA A 93 9.94 -11.69 -8.54
CA ALA A 93 10.74 -10.46 -8.40
C ALA A 93 9.96 -9.26 -7.82
N PHE A 94 8.62 -9.34 -7.77
CA PHE A 94 7.75 -8.19 -7.48
C PHE A 94 6.96 -8.32 -6.18
N VAL A 95 6.95 -9.51 -5.56
CA VAL A 95 6.18 -9.76 -4.34
C VAL A 95 6.98 -10.57 -3.32
N PRO A 96 6.72 -10.38 -2.01
CA PRO A 96 7.26 -11.25 -0.97
C PRO A 96 6.83 -12.72 -1.16
N GLN A 97 7.64 -13.64 -0.65
CA GLN A 97 7.41 -15.10 -0.80
C GLN A 97 6.00 -15.54 -0.36
N CYS A 98 5.51 -15.05 0.79
CA CYS A 98 4.18 -15.41 1.28
C CYS A 98 3.04 -14.96 0.35
N VAL A 99 3.23 -13.87 -0.39
CA VAL A 99 2.27 -13.37 -1.38
C VAL A 99 2.33 -14.22 -2.66
N ARG A 100 3.53 -14.60 -3.10
CA ARG A 100 3.71 -15.50 -4.24
C ARG A 100 3.00 -16.83 -4.02
N GLU A 101 3.21 -17.45 -2.86
CA GLU A 101 2.58 -18.72 -2.49
C GLU A 101 1.05 -18.61 -2.47
N ALA A 102 0.52 -17.51 -1.94
CA ALA A 102 -0.92 -17.24 -1.93
C ALA A 102 -1.50 -17.00 -3.33
N LEU A 103 -0.76 -16.35 -4.23
CA LEU A 103 -1.16 -16.16 -5.63
C LEU A 103 -1.17 -17.49 -6.40
N PHE A 104 -0.14 -18.33 -6.22
CA PHE A 104 -0.07 -19.67 -6.80
C PHE A 104 -1.26 -20.51 -6.33
N ALA A 105 -1.47 -20.63 -5.02
CA ALA A 105 -2.61 -21.38 -4.47
C ALA A 105 -3.98 -20.89 -4.98
N LYS A 106 -4.10 -19.61 -5.37
CA LYS A 106 -5.33 -19.02 -5.88
C LYS A 106 -5.57 -19.28 -7.38
N TYR A 107 -4.51 -19.38 -8.18
CA TYR A 107 -4.60 -19.39 -9.65
C TYR A 107 -4.10 -20.67 -10.33
N SER A 108 -3.53 -21.62 -9.59
CA SER A 108 -3.06 -22.92 -10.11
C SER A 108 -4.18 -23.93 -10.39
N SER A 109 -5.34 -23.47 -10.86
CA SER A 109 -6.46 -24.30 -11.30
C SER A 109 -6.51 -24.44 -12.81
#